data_AF-A0A078HNK3-F1
#
_entry.id   AF-A0A078HNK3-F1
#
_cell.length_a   1.000
_cell.length_b   1.000
_cell.length_c   1.000
_cell.angle_alpha   90.00
_cell.angle_beta   90.00
_cell.angle_gamma   90.00
#
_symmetry.space_group_name_H-M   'P 1'
#
loop_
_entity.id
_entity.type
_entity.pdbx_description
1 polymer ?
#
loop_
_entity_poly.entity_id
_entity_poly.type
_entity_poly.pdbx_seq_one_letter_code
_entity_poly.pdbx_strand_id
1 'polypeptide(L)'
;MILFIRMLLASIPQEEFLDTVFGCYGAPDCPLETSLLGPTRFLTKKCYQLSPVEDLELAKMLNPLVTNNLAGTRSFSEEGYGSIPRIYIICEEDNIIPKEYQHWIISNFPPKEVIKIKDADHMPMNSKPQELCARLLKIAHTYA
;
A
#
# COMPACT_ATOMS: atom_id res chain seq x y z
N MET A 1 -8.46 10.96 2.68
CA MET A 1 -7.76 9.95 1.85
C MET A 1 -7.02 10.56 0.66
N ILE A 2 -7.64 11.41 -0.18
CA ILE A 2 -6.97 12.06 -1.34
C ILE A 2 -5.77 12.91 -0.93
N LEU A 3 -5.98 13.80 0.06
CA LEU A 3 -4.90 14.63 0.60
C LEU A 3 -3.75 13.78 1.15
N PHE A 4 -4.06 12.61 1.70
CA PHE A 4 -3.11 11.74 2.36
C PHE A 4 -2.23 10.98 1.36
N ILE A 5 -2.79 10.45 0.26
CA ILE A 5 -2.01 9.84 -0.83
C ILE A 5 -1.15 10.90 -1.52
N ARG A 6 -1.70 12.10 -1.75
CA ARG A 6 -0.91 13.22 -2.31
C ARG A 6 0.23 13.65 -1.39
N MET A 7 -0.01 13.73 -0.08
CA MET A 7 1.03 14.08 0.89
C MET A 7 2.09 12.98 1.00
N LEU A 8 1.70 11.70 0.96
CA LEU A 8 2.63 10.56 0.87
C LEU A 8 3.51 10.68 -0.36
N LEU A 9 2.91 10.78 -1.55
CA LEU A 9 3.66 10.86 -2.81
C LEU A 9 4.54 12.11 -2.87
N ALA A 10 4.10 13.25 -2.34
CA ALA A 10 4.89 14.47 -2.27
C ALA A 10 6.04 14.41 -1.24
N SER A 11 5.94 13.54 -0.23
CA SER A 11 6.98 13.33 0.78
C SER A 11 8.07 12.33 0.35
N ILE A 12 7.81 11.57 -0.72
CA ILE A 12 8.75 10.59 -1.27
C ILE A 12 9.65 11.31 -2.29
N PRO A 13 10.99 11.30 -2.13
CA PRO A 13 11.91 11.84 -3.12
C PRO A 13 11.68 11.21 -4.50
N GLN A 14 11.82 12.00 -5.56
CA GLN A 14 11.52 11.53 -6.92
C GLN A 14 12.37 10.29 -7.30
N GLU A 15 13.58 10.20 -6.76
CA GLU A 15 14.54 9.13 -6.97
C GLU A 15 14.03 7.76 -6.48
N GLU A 16 13.14 7.76 -5.49
CA GLU A 16 12.57 6.53 -4.91
C GLU A 16 11.56 5.85 -5.84
N PHE A 17 11.05 6.57 -6.85
CA PHE A 17 10.14 6.03 -7.86
C PHE A 17 10.86 5.26 -8.98
N LEU A 18 12.19 5.37 -9.09
CA LEU A 18 13.04 4.56 -9.96
C LEU A 18 12.59 4.55 -11.44
N ASP A 19 12.21 3.39 -11.98
CA ASP A 19 11.74 3.18 -13.36
C ASP A 19 10.21 3.26 -13.49
N THR A 20 9.50 3.79 -12.49
CA THR A 20 8.06 4.06 -12.55
C THR A 20 7.77 5.16 -13.55
N VAL A 21 6.78 4.92 -14.42
CA VAL A 21 6.35 5.89 -15.43
C VAL A 21 5.07 6.56 -14.96
N PHE A 22 5.11 7.88 -14.85
CA PHE A 22 3.93 8.69 -14.53
C PHE A 22 3.22 9.13 -15.80
N GLY A 23 1.89 9.10 -15.75
CA GLY A 23 1.03 9.54 -16.85
C GLY A 23 -0.14 10.35 -16.33
N CYS A 24 -0.86 10.98 -17.26
CA CYS A 24 -2.10 11.67 -16.98
C CYS A 24 -3.17 11.26 -18.01
N TYR A 25 -4.42 11.20 -17.58
CA TYR A 25 -5.59 10.96 -18.44
C TYR A 25 -6.80 11.74 -17.91
N GLY A 26 -7.93 11.68 -18.61
CA GLY A 26 -9.14 12.42 -18.22
C GLY A 26 -9.24 13.79 -18.90
N ALA A 27 -10.19 14.60 -18.43
CA ALA A 27 -10.47 15.90 -19.03
C ALA A 27 -9.40 16.94 -18.62
N PRO A 28 -9.07 17.94 -19.47
CA PRO A 28 -8.02 18.93 -19.17
C PRO A 28 -8.24 19.73 -17.89
N ASP A 29 -9.49 19.90 -17.47
CA ASP A 29 -9.93 20.58 -16.24
C ASP A 29 -9.92 19.67 -15.00
N CYS A 30 -9.81 18.34 -15.19
CA CYS A 30 -9.69 17.35 -14.14
C CYS A 30 -8.70 16.23 -14.55
N PRO A 31 -7.39 16.55 -14.68
CA PRO A 31 -6.40 15.56 -15.05
C PRO A 31 -6.22 14.55 -13.91
N LEU A 32 -6.37 13.27 -14.25
CA LEU A 32 -6.16 12.13 -13.37
C LEU A 32 -4.73 11.61 -13.56
N GLU A 33 -4.05 11.33 -12.46
CA GLU A 33 -2.67 10.84 -12.48
C GLU A 33 -2.67 9.31 -12.50
N THR A 34 -1.80 8.74 -13.32
CA THR A 34 -1.50 7.31 -13.34
C THR A 34 -0.02 7.06 -13.06
N SER A 35 0.27 5.89 -12.51
CA SER A 35 1.62 5.40 -12.32
C SER A 35 1.68 3.96 -12.78
N LEU A 36 2.48 3.72 -13.82
CA LEU A 36 2.87 2.38 -14.21
C LEU A 36 4.09 2.00 -13.40
N LEU A 37 3.94 1.07 -12.46
CA LEU A 37 5.03 0.72 -11.55
C LEU A 37 6.19 0.12 -12.33
N GLY A 38 7.39 0.62 -12.05
CA GLY A 38 8.60 0.24 -12.76
C GLY A 38 8.90 -1.26 -12.63
N PRO A 39 8.81 -2.06 -13.71
CA PRO A 39 8.85 -3.51 -13.59
C PRO A 39 10.24 -4.04 -13.22
N THR A 40 11.32 -3.28 -13.48
CA THR A 40 12.69 -3.78 -13.33
C THR A 40 13.37 -3.34 -12.05
N ARG A 41 13.22 -2.08 -11.64
CA ARG A 41 13.92 -1.54 -10.45
C ARG A 41 12.95 -1.29 -9.31
N PHE A 42 11.79 -0.70 -9.58
CA PHE A 42 10.80 -0.37 -8.58
C PHE A 42 10.22 -1.63 -7.94
N LEU A 43 9.59 -2.53 -8.72
CA LEU A 43 9.02 -3.76 -8.17
C LEU A 43 10.05 -4.59 -7.39
N THR A 44 11.26 -4.74 -7.93
CA THR A 44 12.33 -5.53 -7.29
C THR A 44 12.84 -4.91 -5.99
N LYS A 45 13.01 -3.59 -5.91
CA LYS A 45 13.60 -2.94 -4.73
C LYS A 45 12.58 -2.49 -3.69
N LYS A 46 11.35 -2.25 -4.12
CA LYS A 46 10.31 -1.59 -3.33
C LYS A 46 9.17 -2.52 -2.92
N CYS A 47 8.80 -3.46 -3.78
CA CYS A 47 7.65 -4.33 -3.54
C CYS A 47 8.05 -5.74 -3.10
N TYR A 48 8.99 -6.37 -3.83
CA TYR A 48 9.25 -7.81 -3.80
C TYR A 48 10.67 -8.16 -3.32
N GLN A 49 11.36 -7.26 -2.60
CA GLN A 49 12.76 -7.46 -2.23
C GLN A 49 12.99 -8.62 -1.25
N LEU A 50 11.94 -9.10 -0.56
CA LEU A 50 11.98 -10.28 0.32
C LEU A 50 11.04 -11.40 -0.16
N SER A 51 10.40 -11.21 -1.31
CA SER A 51 9.48 -12.18 -1.89
C SER A 51 10.20 -13.19 -2.79
N PRO A 52 9.62 -14.37 -3.05
CA PRO A 52 10.13 -15.30 -4.05
C PRO A 52 10.28 -14.64 -5.43
N VAL A 53 11.30 -15.05 -6.20
CA VAL A 53 11.58 -14.46 -7.51
C VAL A 53 10.46 -14.75 -8.51
N GLU A 54 9.79 -15.89 -8.38
CA GLU A 54 8.67 -16.29 -9.21
C GLU A 54 7.49 -15.32 -9.10
N ASP A 55 7.26 -14.78 -7.91
CA ASP A 55 6.21 -13.79 -7.65
C ASP A 55 6.55 -12.42 -8.25
N LEU A 56 7.84 -12.03 -8.21
CA LEU A 56 8.33 -10.83 -8.90
C LEU A 56 8.15 -10.97 -10.42
N GLU A 57 8.52 -12.11 -11.01
CA GLU A 57 8.35 -12.34 -12.45
C GLU A 57 6.87 -12.33 -12.83
N LEU A 58 6.00 -12.93 -12.00
CA LEU A 58 4.56 -12.84 -12.20
C LEU A 58 4.06 -11.39 -12.17
N ALA A 59 4.49 -10.60 -11.19
CA ALA A 59 4.10 -9.20 -11.06
C ALA A 59 4.52 -8.36 -12.29
N LYS A 60 5.72 -8.60 -12.84
CA LYS A 60 6.19 -7.96 -14.08
C LYS A 60 5.28 -8.26 -15.26
N MET A 61 4.77 -9.49 -15.37
CA MET A 61 3.86 -9.89 -16.44
C MET A 61 2.47 -9.24 -16.32
N LEU A 62 2.03 -8.94 -15.09
CA LEU A 62 0.73 -8.30 -14.83
C LEU A 62 0.73 -6.78 -15.08
N ASN A 63 1.91 -6.16 -15.16
CA ASN A 63 2.09 -4.74 -15.49
C ASN A 63 1.23 -3.78 -14.64
N PRO A 64 1.46 -3.73 -13.31
CA PRO A 64 0.56 -3.07 -12.37
C PRO A 64 0.45 -1.55 -12.58
N LEU A 65 -0.79 -1.09 -12.74
CA LEU A 65 -1.16 0.32 -12.94
C LEU A 65 -1.89 0.85 -11.69
N VAL A 66 -1.45 2.00 -11.20
CA VAL A 66 -2.09 2.74 -10.09
C VAL A 66 -2.67 4.05 -10.63
N THR A 67 -3.84 4.45 -10.12
CA THR A 67 -4.51 5.72 -10.49
C THR A 67 -5.01 6.45 -9.25
N ASN A 68 -4.97 7.78 -9.28
CA ASN A 68 -5.56 8.64 -8.23
C ASN A 68 -7.05 8.92 -8.47
N ASN A 69 -7.66 8.27 -9.45
CA ASN A 69 -9.06 8.49 -9.81
C ASN A 69 -10.00 8.04 -8.70
N LEU A 70 -10.67 9.03 -8.11
CA LEU A 70 -11.66 8.85 -7.06
C LEU A 70 -13.04 9.37 -7.50
N ALA A 71 -13.25 9.51 -8.82
CA ALA A 71 -14.54 9.93 -9.37
C ALA A 71 -15.67 9.01 -8.89
N GLY A 72 -16.77 9.61 -8.45
CA GLY A 72 -17.92 8.88 -7.91
C GLY A 72 -17.76 8.36 -6.47
N THR A 73 -16.59 8.55 -5.83
CA THR A 73 -16.41 8.19 -4.42
C THR A 73 -16.91 9.29 -3.50
N ARG A 74 -17.51 8.91 -2.37
CA ARG A 74 -17.94 9.83 -1.32
C ARG A 74 -16.90 9.85 -0.20
N SER A 75 -16.78 10.97 0.49
CA SER A 75 -15.99 11.04 1.72
C SER A 75 -16.52 10.04 2.75
N PHE A 76 -15.60 9.43 3.48
CA PHE A 76 -15.92 8.58 4.63
C PHE A 76 -16.55 9.40 5.76
N SER A 77 -17.46 8.79 6.52
CA SER A 77 -18.09 9.38 7.71
C SER A 77 -17.82 8.54 8.96
N GLU A 78 -17.97 9.16 10.13
CA GLU A 78 -17.82 8.48 11.42
C GLU A 78 -18.91 7.43 11.64
N GLU A 79 -20.15 7.74 11.27
CA GLU A 79 -21.28 6.81 11.39
C GLU A 79 -21.16 5.62 10.42
N GLY A 80 -20.41 5.80 9.32
CA GLY A 80 -20.18 4.78 8.31
C GLY A 80 -18.84 4.07 8.53
N TYR A 81 -17.81 4.50 7.81
CA TYR A 81 -16.47 3.91 7.87
C TYR A 81 -15.84 3.98 9.27
N GLY A 82 -16.06 5.07 10.01
CA GLY A 82 -15.50 5.25 11.35
C GLY A 82 -16.03 4.25 12.38
N SER A 83 -17.26 3.75 12.16
CA SER A 83 -17.91 2.78 13.05
C SER A 83 -17.30 1.37 12.99
N ILE A 84 -16.57 1.04 11.92
CA ILE A 84 -16.02 -0.29 11.71
C ILE A 84 -14.68 -0.43 12.44
N PRO A 85 -14.50 -1.47 13.29
CA PRO A 85 -13.20 -1.76 13.89
C PRO A 85 -12.11 -1.95 12.84
N ARG A 86 -11.01 -1.21 12.98
CA ARG A 86 -9.85 -1.31 12.08
C ARG A 86 -8.70 -1.99 12.77
N ILE A 87 -7.99 -2.84 12.05
CA ILE A 87 -6.75 -3.48 12.51
C ILE A 87 -5.70 -3.18 11.47
N TYR A 88 -4.51 -2.78 11.92
CA TYR A 88 -3.41 -2.44 11.03
C TYR A 88 -2.30 -3.48 11.17
N ILE A 89 -1.81 -4.00 10.05
CA ILE A 89 -0.67 -4.92 10.01
C ILE A 89 0.53 -4.14 9.45
N ILE A 90 1.55 -3.96 10.28
CA ILE A 90 2.82 -3.37 9.88
C ILE A 90 3.69 -4.44 9.22
N CYS A 91 4.22 -4.12 8.05
CA CYS A 91 5.29 -4.88 7.40
C CYS A 91 6.62 -4.18 7.71
N GLU A 92 7.49 -4.82 8.49
CA GLU A 92 8.66 -4.12 9.06
C GLU A 92 9.73 -3.75 8.01
N GLU A 93 9.75 -4.43 6.87
CA GLU A 93 10.71 -4.20 5.78
C GLU A 93 10.02 -3.61 4.53
N ASP A 94 8.90 -2.90 4.70
CA ASP A 94 8.20 -2.21 3.61
C ASP A 94 9.00 -0.98 3.12
N ASN A 95 9.41 -1.03 1.86
CA ASN A 95 10.22 0.01 1.22
C ASN A 95 9.38 1.06 0.45
N ILE A 96 8.06 0.88 0.35
CA ILE A 96 7.10 1.83 -0.25
C ILE A 96 6.47 2.69 0.82
N ILE A 97 6.05 2.06 1.92
CA ILE A 97 5.46 2.71 3.08
C ILE A 97 6.42 2.47 4.25
N PRO A 98 7.48 3.30 4.40
CA PRO A 98 8.45 3.13 5.47
C PRO A 98 7.80 3.09 6.84
N LYS A 99 8.48 2.46 7.80
CA LYS A 99 7.99 2.26 9.17
C LYS A 99 7.55 3.55 9.84
N GLU A 100 8.26 4.64 9.63
CA GLU A 100 7.93 5.98 10.16
C GLU A 100 6.58 6.45 9.63
N TYR A 101 6.30 6.17 8.36
CA TYR A 101 5.04 6.55 7.73
C TYR A 101 3.89 5.64 8.17
N GLN A 102 4.13 4.33 8.31
CA GLN A 102 3.14 3.42 8.90
C GLN A 102 2.76 3.86 10.34
N HIS A 103 3.74 4.25 11.16
CA HIS A 103 3.45 4.82 12.48
C HIS A 103 2.70 6.15 12.40
N TRP A 104 3.05 7.03 11.46
CA TRP A 104 2.32 8.27 11.24
C TRP A 104 0.86 8.01 10.90
N ILE A 105 0.56 7.01 10.03
CA ILE A 105 -0.80 6.58 9.71
C ILE A 105 -1.54 6.15 10.97
N ILE A 106 -0.92 5.28 11.76
CA ILE A 106 -1.49 4.76 13.00
C ILE A 106 -1.78 5.88 14.00
N SER A 107 -0.90 6.88 14.11
CA SER A 107 -1.11 8.04 15.00
C SER A 107 -2.26 8.94 14.54
N ASN A 108 -2.41 9.16 13.23
CA ASN A 108 -3.46 10.03 12.70
C ASN A 108 -4.82 9.32 12.55
N PHE A 109 -4.80 8.00 12.34
CA PHE A 109 -5.99 7.17 12.17
C PHE A 109 -5.90 5.92 13.06
N PRO A 110 -6.06 6.06 14.40
CA PRO A 110 -5.85 4.97 15.33
C PRO A 110 -6.71 3.74 14.99
N PRO A 111 -6.09 2.56 14.80
CA PRO A 111 -6.79 1.30 14.72
C PRO A 111 -7.05 0.75 16.13
N LYS A 112 -7.94 -0.24 16.22
CA LYS A 112 -8.23 -0.98 17.45
C LYS A 112 -7.05 -1.85 17.89
N GLU A 113 -6.31 -2.39 16.93
CA GLU A 113 -5.13 -3.21 17.17
C GLU A 113 -4.08 -2.99 16.08
N VAL A 114 -2.80 -3.08 16.46
CA VAL A 114 -1.66 -3.04 15.54
C VAL A 114 -0.87 -4.34 15.70
N ILE A 115 -0.67 -5.04 14.59
CA ILE A 115 0.12 -6.26 14.50
C ILE A 115 1.36 -5.96 13.66
N LYS A 116 2.47 -6.65 13.93
CA LYS A 116 3.71 -6.53 13.14
C LYS A 116 4.06 -7.89 12.55
N ILE A 117 4.48 -7.88 11.29
CA ILE A 117 5.08 -9.04 10.63
C ILE A 117 6.53 -8.67 10.32
N LYS A 118 7.45 -9.45 10.91
CA LYS A 118 8.90 -9.27 10.71
C LYS A 118 9.31 -9.80 9.35
N ASP A 119 10.31 -9.17 8.75
CA ASP A 119 10.84 -9.49 7.42
C ASP A 119 9.77 -9.61 6.32
N ALA A 120 8.64 -8.90 6.48
CA ALA A 120 7.66 -8.72 5.42
C ALA A 120 8.02 -7.47 4.62
N ASP A 121 8.17 -7.63 3.30
CA ASP A 121 8.20 -6.53 2.36
C ASP A 121 6.79 -5.93 2.16
N HIS A 122 6.62 -5.08 1.14
CA HIS A 122 5.31 -4.50 0.81
C HIS A 122 4.27 -5.56 0.40
N MET A 123 4.72 -6.77 0.08
CA MET A 123 3.90 -7.89 -0.38
C MET A 123 3.91 -9.02 0.67
N PRO A 124 3.34 -8.82 1.88
CA PRO A 124 3.36 -9.82 2.95
C PRO A 124 2.63 -11.13 2.58
N MET A 125 1.73 -11.08 1.59
CA MET A 125 1.08 -12.26 1.02
C MET A 125 2.03 -13.12 0.17
N ASN A 126 3.16 -12.59 -0.25
CA ASN A 126 4.21 -13.29 -1.01
C ASN A 126 5.43 -13.60 -0.12
N SER A 127 5.93 -12.61 0.62
CA SER A 127 7.12 -12.76 1.47
C SER A 127 6.85 -13.51 2.78
N LYS A 128 5.67 -13.36 3.38
CA LYS A 128 5.29 -13.99 4.67
C LYS A 128 3.86 -14.59 4.67
N PRO A 129 3.47 -15.41 3.67
CA PRO A 129 2.09 -15.85 3.49
C PRO A 129 1.51 -16.62 4.68
N GLN A 130 2.28 -17.52 5.29
CA GLN A 130 1.78 -18.34 6.41
C GLN A 130 1.59 -17.50 7.68
N GLU A 131 2.51 -16.57 7.96
CA GLU A 131 2.37 -15.67 9.10
C GLU A 131 1.18 -14.73 8.89
N LEU A 132 1.06 -14.10 7.71
CA LEU A 132 -0.07 -13.25 7.38
C LEU A 132 -1.40 -14.00 7.54
N CYS A 133 -1.49 -15.22 7.00
CA CYS A 133 -2.67 -16.08 7.16
C CYS A 133 -2.99 -16.36 8.62
N ALA A 134 -2.00 -16.73 9.44
CA ALA A 134 -2.19 -16.97 10.86
C ALA A 134 -2.67 -15.71 11.62
N ARG A 135 -2.14 -14.53 11.27
CA ARG A 135 -2.63 -13.25 11.83
C ARG A 135 -4.07 -12.98 11.44
N LEU A 136 -4.43 -13.15 10.17
CA LEU A 136 -5.79 -12.94 9.68
C LEU A 136 -6.80 -13.91 10.32
N LEU A 137 -6.43 -15.19 10.47
CA LEU A 137 -7.27 -16.18 11.17
C LEU A 137 -7.48 -15.81 12.64
N LYS A 138 -6.42 -15.33 13.32
CA LYS A 138 -6.54 -14.85 14.71
C LYS A 138 -7.45 -13.63 14.81
N ILE A 139 -7.30 -12.67 13.89
CA ILE A 139 -8.18 -11.49 13.82
C ILE A 139 -9.63 -11.93 13.63
N ALA A 140 -9.90 -12.79 12.65
CA ALA A 140 -11.24 -13.29 12.38
C ALA A 140 -11.81 -14.00 13.62
N HIS A 141 -11.05 -14.86 14.29
CA HIS A 141 -11.52 -15.51 15.50
C HIS A 141 -11.81 -14.54 16.66
N THR A 142 -11.06 -13.44 16.76
CA THR A 142 -11.17 -12.47 17.86
C THR A 142 -12.33 -11.48 17.68
N TYR A 143 -12.66 -11.15 16.42
CA TYR A 143 -13.58 -10.05 16.09
C TYR A 143 -14.76 -10.45 15.19
N ALA A 144 -14.91 -11.75 14.85
CA ALA A 144 -16.10 -12.28 14.17
C ALA A 144 -17.29 -12.46 15.12
#